data_AF-A0A842Q750-F1
#
_entry.id   AF-A0A842Q750-F1
#
_cell.length_a   1.000
_cell.length_b   1.000
_cell.length_c   1.000
_cell.angle_alpha   90.00
_cell.angle_beta   90.00
_cell.angle_gamma   90.00
#
_symmetry.space_group_name_H-M   'P 1'
#
loop_
_entity.id
_entity.type
_entity.pdbx_description
1 polymer ?
#
loop_
_entity_poly.entity_id
_entity_poly.type
_entity_poly.pdbx_seq_one_letter_code
_entity_poly.pdbx_strand_id
1 'polypeptide(L)'
;MDDDDSRRSLVSGDAELDANVIKHVLEICSNDATIIRLIRNIRDVSCYTLKEYLFYLITCDLISYNGEKKVYTIKYEGWKLLSMIKSAKNITDPRNVDIVIYH
;
A
#
# COMPACT_ATOMS: atom_id res chain seq x y z
N MET A 1 -5.09 45.74 -13.37
CA MET A 1 -5.60 45.21 -14.65
C MET A 1 -4.36 45.04 -15.52
N ASP A 2 -3.69 43.89 -15.53
CA ASP A 2 -4.20 42.54 -15.29
C ASP A 2 -3.21 41.67 -14.52
N ASP A 3 -3.76 40.94 -13.57
CA ASP A 3 -3.20 39.73 -12.98
C ASP A 3 -3.06 38.67 -14.08
N ASP A 4 -1.90 38.00 -14.22
CA ASP A 4 -1.93 36.63 -14.73
C ASP A 4 -0.73 35.80 -14.25
N ASP A 5 -1.01 35.21 -13.10
CA ASP A 5 -0.84 33.78 -12.83
C ASP A 5 0.56 33.18 -12.94
N SER A 6 1.17 33.20 -11.75
CA SER A 6 2.07 32.20 -11.23
C SER A 6 1.69 30.80 -11.72
N ARG A 7 2.32 30.34 -12.82
CA ARG A 7 2.43 28.92 -13.14
C ARG A 7 3.26 28.22 -12.06
N ARG A 8 2.64 28.01 -10.89
CA ARG A 8 2.93 26.87 -10.05
C ARG A 8 2.55 25.67 -10.90
N SER A 9 3.56 25.17 -11.62
CA SER A 9 3.56 23.82 -12.14
C SER A 9 3.17 22.92 -10.98
N LEU A 10 1.93 22.44 -11.01
CA LEU A 10 1.49 21.31 -10.21
C LEU A 10 2.31 20.15 -10.73
N VAL A 11 3.48 19.97 -10.13
CA VAL A 11 4.20 18.71 -10.18
C VAL A 11 3.20 17.72 -9.61
N SER A 12 2.55 16.97 -10.50
CA SER A 12 1.99 15.67 -10.17
C SER A 12 3.17 14.85 -9.64
N GLY A 13 3.46 15.03 -8.35
CA GLY A 13 4.38 14.17 -7.64
C GLY A 13 3.65 12.86 -7.51
N ASP A 14 3.76 12.02 -8.54
CA ASP A 14 3.45 10.61 -8.43
C ASP A 14 4.31 10.11 -7.27
N ALA A 15 3.70 10.01 -6.08
CA ALA A 15 4.37 9.44 -4.94
C ALA A 15 4.70 8.01 -5.34
N GLU A 16 5.97 7.75 -5.64
CA GLU A 16 6.43 6.43 -6.02
C GLU A 16 6.34 5.54 -4.78
N LEU A 17 5.21 4.83 -4.67
CA LEU A 17 4.96 3.91 -3.58
C LEU A 17 5.68 2.60 -3.88
N ASP A 18 6.60 2.21 -3.02
CA ASP A 18 7.28 0.91 -3.09
C ASP A 18 6.26 -0.22 -2.88
N ALA A 19 6.09 -1.03 -3.91
CA ALA A 19 5.17 -2.17 -3.91
C ALA A 19 5.50 -3.19 -2.80
N ASN A 20 6.76 -3.34 -2.39
CA ASN A 20 7.15 -4.22 -1.28
C ASN A 20 6.68 -3.66 0.06
N VAL A 21 6.77 -2.34 0.25
CA VAL A 21 6.28 -1.66 1.45
C VAL A 21 4.76 -1.80 1.52
N ILE A 22 4.05 -1.50 0.42
CA ILE A 22 2.59 -1.70 0.35
C ILE A 22 2.22 -3.13 0.70
N LYS A 23 2.90 -4.11 0.10
CA LYS A 23 2.66 -5.53 0.37
C LYS A 23 2.82 -5.85 1.86
N HIS A 24 3.91 -5.43 2.49
CA HIS A 24 4.13 -5.66 3.91
C HIS A 24 3.08 -4.98 4.79
N VAL A 25 2.69 -3.74 4.48
CA VAL A 25 1.61 -3.06 5.22
C VAL A 25 0.32 -3.87 5.13
N LEU A 26 -0.08 -4.30 3.93
CA LEU A 26 -1.30 -5.09 3.72
C LEU A 26 -1.24 -6.43 4.47
N GLU A 27 -0.10 -7.14 4.44
CA GLU A 27 0.08 -8.39 5.18
C GLU A 27 -0.02 -8.21 6.70
N ILE A 28 0.49 -7.11 7.24
CA ILE A 28 0.40 -6.85 8.69
C ILE A 28 -1.03 -6.45 9.07
N CYS A 29 -1.67 -5.59 8.26
CA CYS A 29 -3.05 -5.14 8.45
C CYS A 29 -4.10 -6.25 8.25
N SER A 30 -3.71 -7.41 7.73
CA SER A 30 -4.60 -8.56 7.59
C SER A 30 -5.03 -9.18 8.93
N ASN A 31 -4.31 -8.87 10.01
CA ASN A 31 -4.54 -9.39 11.36
C ASN A 31 -4.66 -8.26 12.39
N ASP A 32 -5.22 -7.11 11.98
CA ASP A 32 -5.24 -5.86 12.72
C ASP A 32 -3.84 -5.37 13.17
N ALA A 33 -3.51 -4.14 12.79
CA ALA A 33 -2.17 -3.61 13.01
C ALA A 33 -2.21 -2.30 13.80
N THR A 34 -1.45 -2.19 14.88
CA THR A 34 -1.16 -0.89 15.47
C THR A 34 -0.04 -0.21 14.70
N ILE A 35 0.07 1.12 14.79
CA ILE A 35 1.19 1.88 14.20
C ILE A 35 2.54 1.37 14.73
N ILE A 36 2.61 0.97 16.01
CA ILE A 36 3.82 0.41 16.62
C ILE A 36 4.19 -0.93 15.97
N ARG A 37 3.22 -1.80 15.70
CA ARG A 37 3.45 -3.07 15.00
C ARG A 37 3.98 -2.83 13.58
N LEU A 38 3.42 -1.86 12.86
CA LEU A 38 3.88 -1.51 11.51
C LEU A 38 5.33 -0.99 11.53
N ILE A 39 5.66 -0.03 12.40
CA ILE A 39 7.02 0.52 12.53
C ILE A 39 8.04 -0.57 12.88
N ARG A 40 7.68 -1.54 13.73
CA ARG A 40 8.61 -2.62 14.14
C ARG A 40 8.93 -3.61 13.02
N ASN A 41 7.98 -3.84 12.11
CA ASN A 41 8.10 -4.81 11.03
C ASN A 41 8.58 -4.19 9.71
N ILE A 42 8.35 -2.89 9.49
CA ILE A 42 8.74 -2.16 8.29
C ILE A 42 9.88 -1.20 8.68
N ARG A 43 11.08 -1.74 8.87
CA ARG A 43 12.23 -1.00 9.41
C ARG A 43 12.93 -0.11 8.41
N ASP A 44 12.78 -0.41 7.12
CA ASP A 44 13.50 0.27 6.04
C ASP A 44 12.79 1.57 5.59
N VAL A 45 11.71 1.95 6.28
CA VAL A 45 10.89 3.12 5.95
C VAL A 45 10.80 4.04 7.15
N SER A 46 10.97 5.34 6.92
CA SER A 46 10.82 6.34 7.98
C SER A 46 9.39 6.34 8.55
N CYS A 47 9.23 6.70 9.83
CA CYS A 47 7.90 6.82 10.43
C CYS A 47 7.00 7.84 9.69
N TYR A 48 7.61 8.89 9.13
CA TYR A 48 6.90 9.89 8.33
C TYR A 48 6.36 9.28 7.03
N THR A 49 7.24 8.63 6.26
CA THR A 49 6.87 7.94 5.01
C THR A 49 5.83 6.86 5.28
N LEU A 50 5.98 6.04 6.34
CA LEU A 50 4.98 5.03 6.68
C LEU A 50 3.59 5.64 6.93
N LYS A 51 3.50 6.84 7.54
CA LYS A 51 2.22 7.54 7.73
C LYS A 51 1.62 8.00 6.41
N GLU A 52 2.45 8.49 5.48
CA GLU A 52 1.97 8.84 4.13
C GLU A 52 1.41 7.62 3.41
N TYR A 53 2.10 6.48 3.47
CA TYR A 53 1.59 5.23 2.90
C TYR A 53 0.26 4.83 3.54
N LEU A 54 0.13 4.89 4.87
CA LEU A 54 -1.12 4.56 5.55
C LEU A 54 -2.26 5.51 5.14
N PHE A 55 -1.97 6.80 4.99
CA PHE A 55 -2.94 7.77 4.49
C PHE A 55 -3.41 7.42 3.08
N TYR A 56 -2.48 7.18 2.15
CA TYR A 56 -2.81 6.78 0.78
C TYR A 56 -3.62 5.48 0.72
N LEU A 57 -3.23 4.46 1.48
CA LEU A 57 -3.94 3.18 1.51
C LEU A 57 -5.36 3.30 2.09
N ILE A 58 -5.60 4.26 3.00
CA ILE A 58 -6.95 4.59 3.48
C ILE A 58 -7.74 5.31 2.38
N THR A 59 -7.15 6.30 1.73
CA THR A 59 -7.79 7.07 0.64
C THR A 59 -8.15 6.18 -0.55
N CYS A 60 -7.32 5.18 -0.86
CA CYS A 60 -7.58 4.18 -1.90
C CYS A 60 -8.51 3.04 -1.45
N ASP A 61 -9.09 3.12 -0.25
CA ASP A 61 -10.00 2.13 0.30
C ASP A 61 -9.42 0.71 0.48
N LEU A 62 -8.09 0.61 0.62
CA LEU A 62 -7.38 -0.66 0.76
C LEU A 62 -7.29 -1.11 2.22
N ILE A 63 -7.21 -0.15 3.14
CA ILE A 63 -7.26 -0.38 4.59
C ILE A 63 -8.24 0.60 5.23
N SER A 64 -8.68 0.31 6.45
CA SER A 64 -9.42 1.24 7.30
C SER A 64 -8.66 1.45 8.61
N TYR A 65 -8.87 2.60 9.25
CA TYR A 65 -8.35 2.90 10.58
C TYR A 65 -9.50 3.03 11.57
N ASN A 66 -9.48 2.21 12.63
CA ASN A 66 -10.40 2.35 13.75
C ASN A 66 -9.76 3.25 14.81
N GLY A 67 -10.29 4.47 14.98
CA GLY A 67 -9.75 5.46 15.91
C GLY A 67 -9.86 5.10 17.39
N GLU A 68 -10.88 4.33 17.78
CA GLU A 68 -11.08 3.89 19.16
C GLU A 68 -10.06 2.83 19.56
N LYS A 69 -9.90 1.82 18.70
CA LYS A 69 -8.97 0.70 18.92
C LYS A 69 -7.54 1.03 18.52
N LYS A 70 -7.34 2.12 17.77
CA LYS A 70 -6.05 2.54 17.18
C LYS A 70 -5.40 1.45 16.34
N VAL A 71 -6.22 0.76 15.54
CA VAL A 71 -5.78 -0.32 14.65
C VAL A 71 -6.12 -0.03 13.20
N TYR A 72 -5.24 -0.47 12.30
CA TYR A 72 -5.45 -0.54 10.87
C TYR A 72 -5.88 -1.95 10.48
N THR A 73 -6.94 -2.05 9.68
CA THR A 73 -7.52 -3.33 9.24
C THR A 73 -7.64 -3.32 7.73
N ILE A 74 -7.20 -4.39 7.07
CA ILE A 74 -7.32 -4.52 5.62
C ILE A 74 -8.80 -4.59 5.18
N LYS A 75 -9.13 -3.97 4.04
CA LYS A 75 -10.45 -4.06 3.41
C LYS A 75 -10.44 -5.08 2.27
N TYR A 76 -11.61 -5.35 1.69
CA TYR A 76 -11.75 -6.27 0.56
C TYR A 76 -10.83 -5.91 -0.62
N GLU A 77 -10.79 -4.63 -1.03
CA GLU A 77 -9.91 -4.19 -2.12
C GLU A 77 -8.43 -4.33 -1.77
N GLY A 78 -8.06 -4.15 -0.50
CA GLY A 78 -6.72 -4.45 0.00
C GLY A 78 -6.35 -5.92 -0.13
N TRP A 79 -7.28 -6.83 0.21
CA TRP A 79 -7.09 -8.27 0.03
C TRP A 79 -6.90 -8.65 -1.44
N LYS A 80 -7.73 -8.07 -2.32
CA LYS A 80 -7.65 -8.28 -3.76
C LYS A 80 -6.29 -7.83 -4.31
N LEU A 81 -5.84 -6.63 -3.96
CA LEU A 81 -4.52 -6.11 -4.34
C LEU A 81 -3.39 -7.01 -3.80
N LEU A 82 -3.46 -7.41 -2.53
CA LEU A 82 -2.45 -8.29 -1.93
C LEU A 82 -2.37 -9.64 -2.66
N SER A 83 -3.51 -10.20 -3.07
CA SER A 83 -3.56 -11.42 -3.88
C SER A 83 -2.90 -11.21 -5.24
N MET A 84 -3.19 -10.11 -5.93
CA MET A 84 -2.58 -9.77 -7.22
C MET A 84 -1.05 -9.65 -7.12
N ILE A 85 -0.54 -8.96 -6.09
CA ILE A 85 0.91 -8.82 -5.85
C ILE A 85 1.57 -10.18 -5.62
N LYS A 86 0.95 -11.07 -4.83
CA LYS A 86 1.48 -12.42 -4.58
C LYS A 86 1.48 -13.29 -5.83
N SER A 87 0.41 -13.24 -6.62
CA SER A 87 0.30 -13.99 -7.87
C SER A 87 1.30 -13.51 -8.93
N ALA A 88 1.52 -12.20 -9.05
CA ALA A 88 2.52 -11.64 -9.96
C ALA A 88 3.95 -12.12 -9.62
N LYS A 89 4.28 -12.21 -8.33
CA LYS A 89 5.57 -12.73 -7.86
C LYS A 89 5.77 -14.22 -8.17
N ASN A 90 4.70 -15.01 -8.17
CA ASN A 90 4.75 -16.43 -8.53
C ASN A 90 4.96 -16.64 -10.05
N ILE A 91 4.50 -15.71 -10.88
CA ILE A 91 4.71 -15.75 -12.34
C ILE A 91 6.14 -15.36 -12.72
N THR A 92 6.79 -14.50 -11.93
CA THR A 92 8.18 -14.05 -12.16
C THR A 92 9.25 -14.94 -11.55
N ASP A 93 8.86 -15.99 -10.79
CA ASP A 93 9.80 -17.04 -10.38
C ASP A 93 9.94 -18.06 -11.52
N PRO A 94 11.09 -18.15 -12.22
CA PRO A 94 11.31 -19.10 -13.32
C PRO A 94 11.27 -20.57 -12.89
N ARG A 95 11.05 -20.87 -11.59
CA ARG A 95 10.90 -22.24 -11.07
C ARG A 95 9.46 -22.74 -10.98
N ASN A 96 8.45 -21.91 -11.24
CA ASN A 96 7.04 -22.33 -11.24
C ASN A 96 6.49 -22.38 -12.67
N VAL A 97 6.93 -23.38 -13.42
CA VAL A 97 6.17 -23.88 -14.57
C VAL A 97 5.13 -24.84 -14.02
N ASP A 98 3.88 -24.40 -13.99
CA ASP A 98 2.73 -25.21 -14.40
C ASP A 98 1.48 -24.33 -14.43
N ILE A 99 1.26 -23.71 -15.60
CA ILE A 99 -0.04 -23.17 -15.96
C ILE A 99 -0.84 -24.34 -16.54
N VAL A 100 -1.70 -24.95 -15.73
CA VAL A 100 -2.77 -25.82 -16.24
C VAL A 100 -3.99 -24.94 -16.51
N ILE A 101 -4.29 -24.69 -17.78
CA ILE A 101 -5.54 -24.07 -18.23
C ILE A 101 -6.58 -25.19 -18.40
N TYR A 102 -7.57 -25.25 -17.52
CA TYR A 102 -8.77 -26.05 -17.76
C TYR A 102 -9.75 -25.27 -18.65
N HIS A 103 -10.37 -26.00 -19.58
CA HIS A 103 -11.14 -25.50 -20.72
C HIS A 103 -12.57 -25.14 -20.31
#